data_AF-R9WGX8-F1
#
_entry.id   AF-R9WGX8-F1
#
_cell.length_a   1.000
_cell.length_b   1.000
_cell.length_c   1.000
_cell.angle_alpha   90.00
_cell.angle_beta   90.00
_cell.angle_gamma   90.00
#
_symmetry.space_group_name_H-M   'P 1'
#
loop_
_entity.id
_entity.type
_entity.pdbx_description
1 polymer ?
#
loop_
_entity_poly.entity_id
_entity_poly.type
_entity_poly.pdbx_seq_one_letter_code
_entity_poly.pdbx_strand_id
1 'polypeptide(L)'
;MAQCLSSVVLLWISLGTVLGAGFLGVRPQSNGDCRYDDINKAHFSYDQNHCEGPMKWCNVHQCWSTCGSDIRQSPINIQTAETIREGFGNLQFRNLHLRVPANISNNGHSPDFDCKVETDEALRLKENIILTNVPMRGDKQYIFAQLHIHIGNETNRTSDSNINDDDEGSEHSIDGQFYPMEAHLVFYDSSFDNIGVAKPVKDSLVVLGVMIKVRDDDNEEENEEEEDKRENEEEEEDQEEPDQDDKDLCSLEEGKMNEKFYRKHCYRKRTKCKGRFAKRLSDNMEHYFEEIRNHDPVKPDLEKSSDDDIREYQCGDHPDLDFIYNNCMKRSTYESRNYREVESGISPLDVLPCDQSFYTYAGSLTTPPCYETVQWIVFKCPITVSKKAYRNLQLVQDSNEDELKLLGVKRHIMTNNTGIQVYRNHEN
;
A
#
# COMPACT_ATOMS: atom_id res chain seq x y z
N MET A 1 44.31 36.96 6.61
CA MET A 1 43.42 36.08 7.41
C MET A 1 42.17 35.85 6.60
N ALA A 2 42.16 34.79 5.81
CA ALA A 2 40.98 34.34 5.06
C ALA A 2 41.17 32.85 4.78
N GLN A 3 40.19 32.06 5.25
CA GLN A 3 39.64 30.84 4.64
C GLN A 3 39.02 29.99 5.76
N CYS A 4 37.70 30.11 5.87
CA CYS A 4 36.85 29.15 6.58
C CYS A 4 36.38 28.16 5.51
N LEU A 5 36.98 26.97 5.47
CA LEU A 5 36.44 25.84 4.71
C LEU A 5 35.69 24.96 5.70
N SER A 6 34.37 25.13 5.79
CA SER A 6 33.51 24.14 6.44
C SER A 6 33.13 23.13 5.36
N SER A 7 33.82 21.99 5.34
CA SER A 7 33.37 20.81 4.61
C SER A 7 32.30 20.15 5.47
N VAL A 8 31.04 20.47 5.20
CA VAL A 8 29.91 19.68 5.69
C VAL A 8 29.91 18.40 4.86
N VAL A 9 30.54 17.36 5.42
CA VAL A 9 30.31 15.99 4.95
C VAL A 9 28.87 15.66 5.34
N LEU A 10 27.94 15.85 4.40
CA LEU A 10 26.61 15.26 4.45
C LEU A 10 26.80 13.73 4.44
N LEU A 11 26.88 13.14 5.63
CA LEU A 11 26.66 11.73 5.83
C LEU A 11 25.19 11.47 5.51
N TRP A 12 24.93 11.13 4.25
CA TRP A 12 23.69 10.50 3.84
C TRP A 12 23.58 9.17 4.57
N ILE A 13 22.96 9.19 5.74
CA ILE A 13 22.45 7.95 6.34
C ILE A 13 21.23 7.62 5.48
N SER A 14 21.41 6.70 4.54
CA SER A 14 20.31 6.02 3.88
C SER A 14 19.49 5.31 4.96
N LEU A 15 18.45 5.99 5.45
CA LEU A 15 17.43 5.41 6.31
C LEU A 15 16.67 4.39 5.46
N GLY A 16 17.19 3.15 5.47
CA GLY A 16 16.52 2.02 4.87
C GLY A 16 15.13 1.87 5.49
N THR A 17 14.08 2.01 4.69
CA THR A 17 13.60 0.76 4.10
C THR A 17 12.98 -0.24 5.08
N VAL A 18 12.26 0.14 6.13
CA VAL A 18 11.62 -0.87 7.00
C VAL A 18 10.30 -1.35 6.38
N LEU A 19 10.41 -2.13 5.30
CA LEU A 19 9.37 -3.02 4.78
C LEU A 19 9.25 -4.19 5.78
N GLY A 20 8.11 -4.56 6.38
CA GLY A 20 6.89 -4.99 5.69
C GLY A 20 7.21 -6.30 4.99
N ALA A 21 7.11 -7.43 5.70
CA ALA A 21 7.60 -8.76 5.32
C ALA A 21 8.97 -8.72 4.60
N GLY A 22 10.05 -8.89 5.38
CA GLY A 22 11.43 -8.63 4.99
C GLY A 22 11.80 -9.11 3.58
N PHE A 23 12.56 -8.26 2.88
CA PHE A 23 13.11 -8.56 1.56
C PHE A 23 13.85 -9.91 1.57
N LEU A 24 13.51 -10.76 0.61
CA LEU A 24 13.94 -12.14 0.59
C LEU A 24 15.27 -12.30 -0.16
N GLY A 25 16.19 -13.05 0.45
CA GLY A 25 17.33 -13.59 -0.26
C GLY A 25 16.96 -14.84 -1.06
N VAL A 26 17.96 -15.56 -1.58
CA VAL A 26 17.73 -16.84 -2.25
C VAL A 26 17.06 -17.81 -1.28
N ARG A 27 15.89 -18.32 -1.65
CA ARG A 27 15.11 -19.29 -0.89
C ARG A 27 16.00 -20.47 -0.45
N PRO A 28 16.14 -20.75 0.87
CA PRO A 28 16.85 -21.93 1.33
C PRO A 28 16.16 -23.19 0.83
N GLN A 29 16.93 -24.18 0.34
CA GLN A 29 16.37 -25.50 0.03
C GLN A 29 15.86 -26.14 1.33
N SER A 30 14.54 -26.18 1.50
CA SER A 30 13.91 -26.85 2.66
C SER A 30 13.50 -28.28 2.30
N ASN A 31 13.69 -29.21 3.24
CA ASN A 31 13.24 -30.61 3.10
C ASN A 31 11.74 -30.76 3.44
N GLY A 32 10.92 -29.76 3.13
CA GLY A 32 9.47 -29.76 3.41
C GLY A 32 9.06 -29.31 4.82
N ASP A 33 9.99 -28.83 5.64
CA ASP A 33 9.71 -28.13 6.91
C ASP A 33 10.16 -26.67 6.76
N CYS A 34 9.21 -25.74 6.90
CA CYS A 34 9.41 -24.30 6.64
C CYS A 34 9.56 -23.47 7.93
N ARG A 35 10.07 -24.07 9.01
CA ARG A 35 10.38 -23.35 10.25
C ARG A 35 11.79 -22.76 10.20
N TYR A 36 11.90 -21.46 10.43
CA TYR A 36 13.17 -20.74 10.45
C TYR A 36 13.49 -20.29 11.87
N ASP A 37 14.75 -20.47 12.29
CA ASP A 37 15.26 -19.90 13.54
C ASP A 37 15.74 -18.45 13.32
N ASP A 38 16.33 -18.18 12.16
CA ASP A 38 16.84 -16.86 11.78
C ASP A 38 15.78 -16.10 10.97
N ILE A 39 15.21 -15.05 11.56
CA ILE A 39 14.18 -14.21 10.92
C ILE A 39 14.62 -13.64 9.57
N ASN A 40 15.92 -13.38 9.37
CA ASN A 40 16.42 -12.82 8.11
C ASN A 40 16.40 -13.82 6.95
N LYS A 41 16.17 -15.10 7.25
CA LYS A 41 15.99 -16.18 6.29
C LYS A 41 14.54 -16.65 6.20
N ALA A 42 13.64 -16.10 6.99
CA ALA A 42 12.24 -16.52 6.95
C ALA A 42 11.58 -16.04 5.64
N HIS A 43 10.91 -16.95 4.95
CA HIS A 43 10.18 -16.68 3.70
C HIS A 43 8.69 -16.95 3.88
N PHE A 44 7.85 -16.33 3.06
CA PHE A 44 6.44 -16.68 2.96
C PHE A 44 5.99 -16.74 1.50
N SER A 45 4.89 -17.43 1.21
CA SER A 45 4.32 -17.55 -0.13
C SER A 45 2.80 -17.36 -0.09
N TYR A 46 2.18 -17.19 -1.26
CA TYR A 46 0.73 -17.17 -1.40
C TYR A 46 0.14 -18.54 -1.78
N ASP A 47 0.96 -19.56 -2.08
CA ASP A 47 0.49 -20.93 -2.27
C ASP A 47 -0.11 -21.47 -0.96
N GLN A 48 -1.43 -21.69 -0.96
CA GLN A 48 -2.19 -22.17 0.19
C GLN A 48 -1.77 -23.58 0.66
N ASN A 49 -1.21 -24.39 -0.25
CA ASN A 49 -0.82 -25.77 0.05
C ASN A 49 0.61 -25.85 0.60
N HIS A 50 1.42 -24.81 0.41
CA HIS A 50 2.81 -24.78 0.81
C HIS A 50 2.99 -24.59 2.33
N CYS A 51 4.14 -24.99 2.90
CA CYS A 51 4.42 -24.73 4.33
C CYS A 51 4.70 -23.26 4.67
N GLU A 52 5.01 -22.45 3.67
CA GLU A 52 5.13 -20.98 3.71
C GLU A 52 3.80 -20.27 3.36
N GLY A 53 2.73 -21.03 3.11
CA GLY A 53 1.45 -20.50 2.68
C GLY A 53 0.68 -19.74 3.78
N PRO A 54 -0.35 -18.94 3.42
CA PRO A 54 -1.04 -18.04 4.34
C PRO A 54 -1.65 -18.71 5.58
N MET A 55 -2.11 -19.96 5.46
CA MET A 55 -2.66 -20.71 6.60
C MET A 55 -1.59 -21.15 7.61
N LYS A 56 -0.31 -21.08 7.24
CA LYS A 56 0.82 -21.59 8.04
C LYS A 56 1.83 -20.52 8.41
N TRP A 57 1.66 -19.26 8.00
CA TRP A 57 2.59 -18.17 8.29
C TRP A 57 3.00 -18.06 9.77
N CYS A 58 2.07 -18.30 10.70
CA CYS A 58 2.39 -18.25 12.14
C CYS A 58 3.38 -19.33 12.60
N ASN A 59 3.54 -20.42 11.84
CA ASN A 59 4.43 -21.53 12.16
C ASN A 59 5.81 -21.38 11.51
N VAL A 60 5.96 -20.41 10.59
CA VAL A 60 7.22 -20.20 9.87
C VAL A 60 8.29 -19.62 10.78
N HIS A 61 7.92 -18.67 11.64
CA HIS A 61 8.84 -18.05 12.59
C HIS A 61 8.08 -17.48 13.80
N GLN A 62 8.69 -17.51 15.00
CA GLN A 62 8.07 -17.03 16.25
C GLN A 62 7.63 -15.55 16.20
N CYS A 63 8.38 -14.72 15.48
CA CYS A 63 8.01 -13.32 15.22
C CYS A 63 6.73 -13.13 14.41
N TRP A 64 6.23 -14.18 13.75
CA TRP A 64 4.99 -14.15 12.95
C TRP A 64 3.83 -14.86 13.66
N SER A 65 4.00 -15.23 14.92
CA SER A 65 2.97 -15.87 15.76
C SER A 65 1.59 -15.19 15.64
N THR A 66 1.55 -13.86 15.59
CA THR A 66 0.32 -13.08 15.47
C THR A 66 -0.49 -13.37 14.20
N CYS A 67 0.11 -13.92 13.14
CA CYS A 67 -0.63 -14.35 11.95
C CYS A 67 -1.69 -15.43 12.23
N GLY A 68 -1.57 -16.14 13.35
CA GLY A 68 -2.54 -17.13 13.81
C GLY A 68 -3.63 -16.59 14.74
N SER A 69 -3.62 -15.29 15.05
CA SER A 69 -4.55 -14.67 15.98
C SER A 69 -5.99 -14.76 15.46
N ASP A 70 -6.93 -14.95 16.38
CA ASP A 70 -8.37 -14.95 16.13
C ASP A 70 -9.05 -13.68 16.70
N ILE A 71 -8.28 -12.64 17.01
CA ILE A 71 -8.81 -11.40 17.57
C ILE A 71 -9.29 -10.48 16.45
N ARG A 72 -8.38 -10.00 15.59
CA ARG A 72 -8.68 -9.01 14.57
C ARG A 72 -7.73 -9.04 13.37
N GLN A 73 -7.52 -10.22 12.79
CA GLN A 73 -6.76 -10.39 11.55
C GLN A 73 -7.52 -9.83 10.34
N SER A 74 -6.76 -9.34 9.37
CA SER A 74 -7.24 -8.84 8.06
C SER A 74 -6.71 -9.72 6.92
N PRO A 75 -7.37 -9.75 5.76
CA PRO A 75 -8.58 -9.00 5.38
C PRO A 75 -9.89 -9.62 5.91
N ILE A 76 -11.00 -8.91 5.76
CA ILE A 76 -12.36 -9.39 6.11
C ILE A 76 -13.36 -9.18 4.97
N ASN A 77 -14.47 -9.93 5.00
CA ASN A 77 -15.65 -9.61 4.20
C ASN A 77 -16.46 -8.53 4.94
N ILE A 78 -16.68 -7.40 4.29
CA ILE A 78 -17.48 -6.31 4.82
C ILE A 78 -18.95 -6.55 4.46
N GLN A 79 -19.72 -7.01 5.44
CA GLN A 79 -21.17 -7.17 5.31
C GLN A 79 -21.86 -5.81 5.51
N THR A 80 -22.25 -5.15 4.42
CA THR A 80 -22.70 -3.75 4.45
C THR A 80 -23.98 -3.56 5.27
N ALA A 81 -24.84 -4.58 5.31
CA ALA A 81 -26.06 -4.61 6.12
C ALA A 81 -25.79 -4.62 7.64
N GLU A 82 -24.64 -5.16 8.07
CA GLU A 82 -24.24 -5.28 9.47
C GLU A 82 -23.42 -4.07 9.95
N THR A 83 -23.03 -3.19 9.04
CA THR A 83 -22.18 -2.03 9.39
C THR A 83 -22.91 -1.00 10.25
N ILE A 84 -22.21 -0.52 11.28
CA ILE A 84 -22.68 0.52 12.19
C ILE A 84 -22.50 1.88 11.50
N ARG A 85 -23.58 2.65 11.39
CA ARG A 85 -23.52 4.02 10.85
C ARG A 85 -23.00 4.94 11.93
N GLU A 86 -21.92 5.65 11.62
CA GLU A 86 -21.37 6.68 12.50
C GLU A 86 -21.13 7.98 11.75
N GLY A 87 -21.32 9.10 12.45
CA GLY A 87 -21.18 10.47 11.92
C GLY A 87 -19.73 10.90 11.76
N PHE A 88 -18.86 10.01 11.26
CA PHE A 88 -17.48 10.36 10.95
C PHE A 88 -17.46 11.40 9.83
N GLY A 89 -16.72 12.49 10.04
CA GLY A 89 -16.40 13.42 8.97
C GLY A 89 -15.48 12.79 7.92
N ASN A 90 -15.26 13.50 6.82
CA ASN A 90 -14.36 13.05 5.76
C ASN A 90 -12.91 13.03 6.23
N LEU A 91 -12.13 12.07 5.73
CA LEU A 91 -10.69 12.07 5.91
C LEU A 91 -10.11 13.40 5.44
N GLN A 92 -9.10 13.89 6.15
CA GLN A 92 -8.43 15.14 5.81
C GLN A 92 -6.99 14.87 5.43
N PHE A 93 -6.53 15.51 4.37
CA PHE A 93 -5.15 15.41 3.92
C PHE A 93 -4.51 16.79 3.95
N ARG A 94 -3.31 16.88 4.50
CA ARG A 94 -2.43 18.05 4.35
C ARG A 94 -1.38 17.74 3.30
N ASN A 95 -1.06 18.76 2.51
CA ASN A 95 -0.05 18.68 1.45
C ASN A 95 -0.39 17.63 0.36
N LEU A 96 -1.68 17.35 0.13
CA LEU A 96 -2.12 16.32 -0.83
C LEU A 96 -1.71 16.61 -2.27
N HIS A 97 -1.47 17.89 -2.60
CA HIS A 97 -0.93 18.33 -3.88
C HIS A 97 0.54 17.92 -4.12
N LEU A 98 1.28 17.52 -3.07
CA LEU A 98 2.65 17.06 -3.22
C LEU A 98 2.70 15.67 -3.86
N ARG A 99 3.85 15.37 -4.47
CA ARG A 99 4.25 14.01 -4.85
C ARG A 99 5.51 13.69 -4.07
N VAL A 100 5.47 12.62 -3.29
CA VAL A 100 6.58 12.21 -2.43
C VAL A 100 7.57 11.42 -3.27
N PRO A 101 8.87 11.75 -3.25
CA PRO A 101 9.88 10.93 -3.89
C PRO A 101 9.78 9.48 -3.39
N ALA A 102 9.84 8.52 -4.30
CA ALA A 102 9.67 7.11 -3.93
C ALA A 102 10.60 6.21 -4.74
N ASN A 103 10.82 5.02 -4.19
CA ASN A 103 11.51 3.94 -4.86
C ASN A 103 10.49 2.86 -5.21
N ILE A 104 10.59 2.32 -6.42
CA ILE A 104 9.87 1.11 -6.82
C ILE A 104 10.84 -0.08 -6.82
N SER A 105 10.40 -1.22 -6.28
CA SER A 105 11.16 -2.46 -6.29
C SER A 105 10.26 -3.68 -6.32
N ASN A 106 10.78 -4.82 -6.78
CA ASN A 106 10.15 -6.11 -6.60
C ASN A 106 10.73 -6.80 -5.37
N ASN A 107 9.97 -6.80 -4.27
CA ASN A 107 10.36 -7.39 -2.99
C ASN A 107 10.24 -8.93 -2.93
N GLY A 108 9.81 -9.59 -4.02
CA GLY A 108 9.58 -11.03 -4.07
C GLY A 108 8.16 -11.47 -3.68
N HIS A 109 7.26 -10.52 -3.43
CA HIS A 109 5.85 -10.79 -3.12
C HIS A 109 4.91 -9.91 -3.93
N SER A 110 5.18 -8.61 -4.00
CA SER A 110 4.48 -7.67 -4.87
C SER A 110 5.31 -6.41 -5.04
N PRO A 111 5.26 -5.74 -6.20
CA PRO A 111 5.84 -4.41 -6.35
C PRO A 111 5.27 -3.43 -5.32
N ASP A 112 6.17 -2.71 -4.66
CA ASP A 112 5.83 -1.63 -3.75
C ASP A 112 6.48 -0.32 -4.19
N PHE A 113 5.77 0.77 -3.92
CA PHE A 113 6.29 2.13 -4.00
C PHE A 113 6.59 2.59 -2.57
N ASP A 114 7.88 2.60 -2.22
CA ASP A 114 8.43 3.00 -0.93
C ASP A 114 8.73 4.51 -0.94
N CYS A 115 7.97 5.30 -0.17
CA CYS A 115 8.20 6.75 -0.06
C CYS A 115 9.48 7.06 0.71
N LYS A 116 10.28 7.99 0.18
CA LYS A 116 11.37 8.64 0.90
C LYS A 116 10.78 9.73 1.80
N VAL A 117 10.44 9.34 3.02
CA VAL A 117 9.81 10.23 4.01
C VAL A 117 10.84 11.21 4.59
N GLU A 118 10.50 12.50 4.65
CA GLU A 118 11.32 13.51 5.33
C GLU A 118 11.34 13.27 6.84
N THR A 119 12.54 13.28 7.43
CA THR A 119 12.80 12.93 8.83
C THR A 119 13.27 14.10 9.69
N ASP A 120 13.70 15.20 9.09
CA ASP A 120 13.99 16.45 9.80
C ASP A 120 12.73 16.95 10.52
N GLU A 121 12.83 17.13 11.84
CA GLU A 121 11.71 17.50 12.70
C GLU A 121 11.00 18.79 12.25
N ALA A 122 11.74 19.75 11.69
CA ALA A 122 11.21 21.03 11.25
C ALA A 122 10.52 20.98 9.88
N LEU A 123 10.85 19.97 9.06
CA LEU A 123 10.33 19.79 7.70
C LEU A 123 9.29 18.67 7.60
N ARG A 124 9.29 17.70 8.52
CA ARG A 124 8.49 16.48 8.49
C ARG A 124 6.99 16.69 8.27
N LEU A 125 6.38 17.73 8.86
CA LEU A 125 4.95 18.04 8.68
C LEU A 125 4.65 18.97 7.49
N LYS A 126 5.69 19.49 6.83
CA LYS A 126 5.58 20.41 5.68
C LYS A 126 5.83 19.70 4.35
N GLU A 127 6.76 18.75 4.34
CA GLU A 127 7.22 18.09 3.11
C GLU A 127 6.61 16.70 2.90
N ASN A 128 6.03 16.11 3.95
CA ASN A 128 5.28 14.87 3.83
C ASN A 128 3.78 15.11 3.66
N ILE A 129 3.10 14.13 3.05
CA ILE A 129 1.64 14.08 2.97
C ILE A 129 1.11 13.51 4.29
N ILE A 130 0.22 14.25 4.93
CA ILE A 130 -0.31 13.92 6.27
C ILE A 130 -1.80 13.63 6.20
N LEU A 131 -2.20 12.48 6.73
CA LEU A 131 -3.60 12.10 6.96
C LEU A 131 -4.02 12.46 8.38
N THR A 132 -5.17 13.13 8.50
CA THR A 132 -5.80 13.53 9.77
C THR A 132 -7.30 13.23 9.74
N ASN A 133 -7.98 13.43 10.88
CA ASN A 133 -9.39 13.10 11.06
C ASN A 133 -9.71 11.61 10.79
N VAL A 134 -8.82 10.72 11.23
CA VAL A 134 -9.01 9.27 11.10
C VAL A 134 -10.01 8.81 12.16
N PRO A 135 -11.09 8.09 11.78
CA PRO A 135 -12.08 7.56 12.72
C PRO A 135 -11.45 6.83 13.90
N MET A 136 -11.94 7.12 15.11
CA MET A 136 -11.51 6.46 16.35
C MET A 136 -10.02 6.64 16.71
N ARG A 137 -9.33 7.61 16.10
CA ARG A 137 -7.90 7.89 16.34
C ARG A 137 -7.60 9.24 16.98
N GLY A 138 -8.62 10.00 17.35
CA GLY A 138 -8.46 11.35 17.93
C GLY A 138 -7.73 12.28 16.97
N ASP A 139 -6.90 13.17 17.54
CA ASP A 139 -6.16 14.20 16.78
C ASP A 139 -4.81 13.72 16.21
N LYS A 140 -4.59 12.40 16.19
CA LYS A 140 -3.36 11.81 15.64
C LYS A 140 -3.19 12.16 14.16
N GLN A 141 -1.93 12.32 13.76
CA GLN A 141 -1.52 12.61 12.40
C GLN A 141 -0.73 11.42 11.85
N TYR A 142 -0.94 11.06 10.60
CA TYR A 142 -0.29 9.90 9.98
C TYR A 142 0.42 10.28 8.69
N ILE A 143 1.67 9.88 8.54
CA ILE A 143 2.52 10.19 7.38
C ILE A 143 2.36 9.09 6.34
N PHE A 144 2.15 9.48 5.08
CA PHE A 144 2.13 8.55 3.95
C PHE A 144 3.51 7.92 3.72
N ALA A 145 3.58 6.60 3.67
CA ALA A 145 4.84 5.87 3.62
C ALA A 145 4.98 4.90 2.45
N GLN A 146 3.87 4.32 1.98
CA GLN A 146 3.94 3.25 0.98
C GLN A 146 2.64 3.14 0.20
N LEU A 147 2.74 2.75 -1.08
CA LEU A 147 1.64 2.24 -1.90
C LEU A 147 2.02 0.86 -2.44
N HIS A 148 1.12 -0.11 -2.31
CA HIS A 148 1.26 -1.43 -2.96
C HIS A 148 -0.10 -1.95 -3.44
N ILE A 149 -0.05 -2.96 -4.31
CA ILE A 149 -1.23 -3.51 -4.98
C ILE A 149 -1.30 -5.02 -4.76
N HIS A 150 -2.50 -5.49 -4.46
CA HIS A 150 -2.90 -6.89 -4.43
C HIS A 150 -3.64 -7.23 -5.72
N ILE A 151 -3.38 -8.42 -6.26
CA ILE A 151 -3.93 -8.90 -7.53
C ILE A 151 -4.39 -10.35 -7.40
N GLY A 152 -5.39 -10.72 -8.20
CA GLY A 152 -5.91 -12.07 -8.26
C GLY A 152 -5.05 -13.01 -9.08
N ASN A 153 -5.36 -14.30 -8.98
CA ASN A 153 -4.85 -15.29 -9.91
C ASN A 153 -5.69 -15.30 -11.20
N GLU A 154 -5.15 -15.92 -12.24
CA GLU A 154 -5.84 -16.23 -13.48
C GLU A 154 -6.22 -17.72 -13.43
N THR A 155 -7.21 -18.09 -12.62
CA THR A 155 -7.72 -19.47 -12.66
C THR A 155 -8.37 -19.74 -14.01
N ASN A 156 -7.94 -20.80 -14.70
CA ASN A 156 -8.48 -21.34 -15.98
C ASN A 156 -9.65 -20.55 -16.56
N ARG A 157 -9.35 -19.37 -17.13
CA ARG A 157 -10.30 -18.59 -17.92
C ARG A 157 -10.75 -19.48 -19.07
N THR A 158 -11.97 -19.99 -19.01
CA THR A 158 -12.60 -20.49 -20.23
C THR A 158 -12.68 -19.29 -21.17
N SER A 159 -12.23 -19.44 -22.41
CA SER A 159 -12.14 -18.40 -23.44
C SER A 159 -13.48 -17.74 -23.84
N ASP A 160 -14.54 -17.96 -23.06
CA ASP A 160 -15.93 -17.60 -23.33
C ASP A 160 -16.56 -16.76 -22.19
N SER A 161 -15.84 -16.52 -21.08
CA SER A 161 -16.32 -15.64 -20.01
C SER A 161 -15.79 -14.23 -20.21
N ASN A 162 -16.71 -13.29 -20.49
CA ASN A 162 -16.48 -11.85 -20.33
C ASN A 162 -15.76 -11.58 -19.00
N ILE A 163 -14.88 -10.58 -18.97
CA ILE A 163 -13.93 -10.19 -17.90
C ILE A 163 -14.59 -9.90 -16.51
N ASN A 164 -15.87 -10.21 -16.31
CA ASN A 164 -16.70 -9.42 -15.41
C ASN A 164 -17.03 -10.00 -14.03
N ASP A 165 -16.74 -11.25 -13.66
CA ASP A 165 -17.21 -11.75 -12.35
C ASP A 165 -16.25 -12.63 -11.52
N ASP A 166 -15.14 -13.16 -12.05
CA ASP A 166 -14.33 -14.19 -11.34
C ASP A 166 -12.88 -13.80 -11.00
N ASP A 167 -12.42 -12.59 -11.33
CA ASP A 167 -11.07 -12.12 -10.96
C ASP A 167 -11.06 -11.68 -9.49
N GLU A 168 -10.99 -12.65 -8.56
CA GLU A 168 -10.90 -12.38 -7.12
C GLU A 168 -9.49 -11.91 -6.71
N GLY A 169 -9.17 -10.63 -6.88
CA GLY A 169 -7.83 -10.10 -6.55
C GLY A 169 -7.72 -9.17 -5.36
N SER A 170 -8.80 -8.50 -4.97
CA SER A 170 -8.86 -7.76 -3.72
C SER A 170 -8.70 -8.71 -2.54
N GLU A 171 -8.07 -8.22 -1.47
CA GLU A 171 -7.96 -8.97 -0.22
C GLU A 171 -9.27 -8.90 0.54
N HIS A 172 -9.84 -7.71 0.64
CA HIS A 172 -11.18 -7.50 1.17
C HIS A 172 -12.24 -7.89 0.13
N SER A 173 -13.40 -8.29 0.63
CA SER A 173 -14.64 -8.35 -0.14
C SER A 173 -15.71 -7.46 0.49
N ILE A 174 -16.68 -7.02 -0.32
CA ILE A 174 -17.83 -6.24 0.12
C ILE A 174 -19.08 -7.02 -0.27
N ASP A 175 -19.88 -7.41 0.71
CA ASP A 175 -21.04 -8.31 0.53
C ASP A 175 -20.68 -9.60 -0.23
N GLY A 176 -19.47 -10.13 0.00
CA GLY A 176 -18.94 -11.32 -0.67
C GLY A 176 -18.39 -11.06 -2.08
N GLN A 177 -18.48 -9.84 -2.61
CA GLN A 177 -17.93 -9.49 -3.91
C GLN A 177 -16.46 -9.05 -3.79
N PHE A 178 -15.60 -9.68 -4.60
CA PHE A 178 -14.21 -9.28 -4.79
C PHE A 178 -14.05 -8.40 -6.05
N TYR A 179 -12.90 -7.74 -6.14
CA TYR A 179 -12.48 -6.93 -7.28
C TYR A 179 -11.17 -7.48 -7.88
N PRO A 180 -10.84 -7.19 -9.15
CA PRO A 180 -9.60 -7.67 -9.79
C PRO A 180 -8.31 -7.30 -9.05
N MET A 181 -8.29 -6.17 -8.36
CA MET A 181 -7.16 -5.69 -7.57
C MET A 181 -7.61 -4.85 -6.38
N GLU A 182 -6.73 -4.70 -5.39
CA GLU A 182 -6.89 -3.76 -4.27
C GLU A 182 -5.57 -3.02 -4.03
N ALA A 183 -5.63 -1.69 -3.97
CA ALA A 183 -4.47 -0.87 -3.56
C ALA A 183 -4.53 -0.54 -2.08
N HIS A 184 -3.37 -0.59 -1.44
CA HIS A 184 -3.18 -0.18 -0.05
C HIS A 184 -2.27 1.05 0.02
N LEU A 185 -2.82 2.15 0.52
CA LEU A 185 -2.04 3.32 0.94
C LEU A 185 -1.72 3.19 2.42
N VAL A 186 -0.45 3.02 2.77
CA VAL A 186 0.00 2.83 4.15
C VAL A 186 0.45 4.15 4.75
N PHE A 187 -0.11 4.48 5.90
CA PHE A 187 0.27 5.62 6.72
C PHE A 187 0.67 5.15 8.13
N TYR A 188 1.58 5.89 8.76
CA TYR A 188 2.02 5.60 10.13
C TYR A 188 1.98 6.85 11.01
N ASP A 189 1.74 6.65 12.30
CA ASP A 189 1.63 7.70 13.31
C ASP A 189 2.91 8.56 13.31
N SER A 190 2.72 9.87 13.11
CA SER A 190 3.81 10.82 12.90
C SER A 190 4.71 11.00 14.12
N SER A 191 4.31 10.51 15.29
CA SER A 191 5.11 10.51 16.51
C SER A 191 6.27 9.51 16.52
N PHE A 192 6.29 8.56 15.58
CA PHE A 192 7.41 7.63 15.39
C PHE A 192 8.38 8.15 14.34
N ASP A 193 9.66 7.83 14.51
CA ASP A 193 10.73 8.24 13.57
C ASP A 193 10.52 7.65 12.17
N ASN A 194 10.10 6.39 12.11
CA ASN A 194 9.86 5.67 10.86
C ASN A 194 8.76 4.62 11.02
N ILE A 195 8.21 4.21 9.89
CA ILE A 195 7.15 3.19 9.83
C ILE A 195 7.57 1.85 10.47
N GLY A 196 8.86 1.51 10.44
CA GLY A 196 9.38 0.29 11.02
C GLY A 196 9.13 0.17 12.51
N VAL A 197 9.47 1.23 13.25
CA VAL A 197 9.23 1.32 14.69
C VAL A 197 7.73 1.44 15.00
N ALA A 198 6.96 2.08 14.11
CA ALA A 198 5.52 2.19 14.28
C ALA A 198 4.80 0.84 14.12
N LYS A 199 5.19 0.01 13.13
CA LYS A 199 4.49 -1.23 12.71
C LYS A 199 3.97 -2.14 13.83
N PRO A 200 4.76 -2.50 14.85
CA PRO A 200 4.29 -3.40 15.93
C PRO A 200 3.48 -2.70 17.01
N VAL A 201 3.42 -1.36 17.01
CA VAL A 201 2.72 -0.60 18.05
C VAL A 201 1.23 -0.52 17.76
N LYS A 202 0.41 -0.82 18.76
CA LYS A 202 -1.05 -0.73 18.66
C LYS A 202 -1.48 0.66 18.18
N ASP A 203 -2.40 0.68 17.22
CA ASP A 203 -3.07 1.90 16.71
C ASP A 203 -2.09 2.94 16.10
N SER A 204 -0.97 2.47 15.57
CA SER A 204 0.07 3.29 14.94
C SER A 204 -0.03 3.32 13.42
N LEU A 205 -0.79 2.40 12.81
CA LEU A 205 -0.93 2.30 11.36
C LEU A 205 -2.35 2.62 10.92
N VAL A 206 -2.45 3.29 9.77
CA VAL A 206 -3.71 3.49 9.04
C VAL A 206 -3.48 3.03 7.61
N VAL A 207 -4.34 2.15 7.11
CA VAL A 207 -4.28 1.69 5.73
C VAL A 207 -5.57 2.06 5.03
N LEU A 208 -5.44 2.77 3.89
CA LEU A 208 -6.57 3.03 3.01
C LEU A 208 -6.61 1.96 1.92
N GLY A 209 -7.66 1.14 1.92
CA GLY A 209 -7.94 0.13 0.90
C GLY A 209 -8.81 0.69 -0.21
N VAL A 210 -8.36 0.58 -1.46
CA VAL A 210 -9.08 1.04 -2.65
C VAL A 210 -9.29 -0.15 -3.59
N MET A 211 -10.54 -0.47 -3.86
CA MET A 211 -10.91 -1.48 -4.86
C MET A 211 -10.59 -0.99 -6.27
N ILE A 212 -10.04 -1.85 -7.12
CA ILE A 212 -9.65 -1.50 -8.48
C ILE A 212 -10.28 -2.47 -9.48
N LYS A 213 -10.94 -1.91 -10.49
CA LYS A 213 -11.43 -2.64 -11.67
C LYS A 213 -10.47 -2.47 -12.84
N VAL A 214 -10.53 -3.41 -13.78
CA VAL A 214 -9.89 -3.26 -15.09
C VAL A 214 -10.84 -2.47 -15.98
N ARG A 215 -10.32 -1.50 -16.75
CA ARG A 215 -11.10 -0.74 -17.72
C ARG A 215 -11.50 -1.64 -18.90
N ASP A 216 -12.75 -1.51 -19.35
CA ASP A 216 -13.24 -2.15 -20.57
C ASP A 216 -12.80 -1.34 -21.81
N ASP A 217 -12.17 -2.02 -22.77
CA ASP A 217 -11.61 -1.43 -24.00
C ASP A 217 -12.69 -0.72 -24.86
N ASP A 218 -13.97 -1.08 -24.72
CA ASP A 218 -15.10 -0.50 -25.47
C ASP A 218 -15.45 0.95 -25.07
N ASN A 219 -14.82 1.50 -24.03
CA ASN A 219 -15.04 2.87 -23.50
C ASN A 219 -13.78 3.76 -23.60
N GLU A 220 -12.80 3.40 -24.43
CA GLU A 220 -11.60 4.21 -24.68
C GLU A 220 -11.96 5.56 -25.33
N GLU A 221 -12.76 5.56 -26.41
CA GLU A 221 -13.04 6.75 -27.21
C GLU A 221 -14.01 7.77 -26.55
N GLU A 222 -15.01 7.33 -25.78
CA GLU A 222 -16.00 8.26 -25.20
C GLU A 222 -15.49 9.07 -24.00
N ASN A 223 -14.48 8.57 -23.25
CA ASN A 223 -14.01 9.26 -22.04
C ASN A 223 -12.73 10.08 -22.26
N GLU A 224 -11.86 9.69 -23.20
CA GLU A 224 -10.68 10.50 -23.54
C GLU A 224 -11.12 11.80 -24.24
N GLU A 225 -12.10 11.75 -25.15
CA GLU A 225 -12.67 12.98 -25.72
C GLU A 225 -13.43 13.83 -24.68
N GLU A 226 -14.08 13.24 -23.67
CA GLU A 226 -14.74 14.03 -22.60
C GLU A 226 -13.77 14.62 -21.58
N GLU A 227 -12.63 13.97 -21.30
CA GLU A 227 -11.58 14.52 -20.44
C GLU A 227 -10.79 15.61 -21.19
N ASP A 228 -10.37 15.37 -22.44
CA ASP A 228 -9.66 16.38 -23.26
C ASP A 228 -10.55 17.57 -23.63
N LYS A 229 -11.84 17.38 -23.97
CA LYS A 229 -12.74 18.51 -24.25
C LYS A 229 -12.99 19.37 -23.01
N ARG A 230 -12.99 18.79 -21.80
CA ARG A 230 -13.17 19.53 -20.55
C ARG A 230 -11.90 20.25 -20.12
N GLU A 231 -10.72 19.70 -20.39
CA GLU A 231 -9.46 20.42 -20.20
C GLU A 231 -9.38 21.65 -21.14
N ASN A 232 -9.84 21.52 -22.39
CA ASN A 232 -9.85 22.63 -23.36
C ASN A 232 -10.93 23.70 -23.09
N GLU A 233 -12.14 23.33 -22.63
CA GLU A 233 -13.18 24.30 -22.26
C GLU A 233 -12.81 25.10 -20.99
N GLU A 234 -11.97 24.54 -20.11
CA GLU A 234 -11.54 25.20 -18.86
C GLU A 234 -10.38 26.19 -19.07
N GLU A 235 -9.57 26.05 -20.13
CA GLU A 235 -8.60 27.08 -20.54
C GLU A 235 -9.27 28.35 -21.11
N GLU A 236 -10.51 28.25 -21.59
CA GLU A 236 -11.27 29.40 -22.09
C GLU A 236 -12.00 30.17 -20.96
N GLU A 237 -12.37 29.52 -19.84
CA GLU A 237 -13.01 30.19 -18.69
C GLU A 237 -12.03 30.96 -17.78
N ASP A 238 -10.75 30.60 -17.73
CA ASP A 238 -9.72 31.30 -16.94
C ASP A 238 -9.18 32.59 -17.64
N GLN A 239 -9.84 33.08 -18.71
CA GLN A 239 -9.47 34.33 -19.42
C GLN A 239 -10.20 35.60 -18.97
N GLU A 240 -10.96 35.60 -17.87
CA GLU A 240 -11.39 36.88 -17.27
C GLU A 240 -10.19 37.58 -16.59
N GLU A 241 -9.89 38.80 -17.03
CA GLU A 241 -8.67 39.56 -16.76
C GLU A 241 -8.27 39.60 -15.27
N PRO A 242 -6.98 39.36 -14.94
CA PRO A 242 -6.49 39.52 -13.58
C PRO A 242 -6.33 41.00 -13.23
N ASP A 243 -6.91 41.42 -12.10
CA ASP A 243 -6.53 42.65 -11.41
C ASP A 243 -4.99 42.62 -11.17
N GLN A 244 -4.35 43.74 -11.52
CA GLN A 244 -2.92 43.94 -11.39
C GLN A 244 -2.48 43.94 -9.93
N ASP A 245 -1.93 42.82 -9.46
CA ASP A 245 -0.75 42.73 -8.57
C ASP A 245 -0.55 41.27 -8.13
N ASP A 246 0.06 40.44 -8.98
CA ASP A 246 0.90 39.30 -8.58
C ASP A 246 1.53 38.67 -9.83
N LYS A 247 2.61 39.28 -10.33
CA LYS A 247 3.50 38.66 -11.31
C LYS A 247 4.60 37.94 -10.57
N ASP A 248 4.41 36.63 -10.36
CA ASP A 248 5.46 35.61 -10.40
C ASP A 248 4.88 34.29 -9.88
N LEU A 249 4.14 33.51 -10.69
CA LEU A 249 3.98 32.07 -10.45
C LEU A 249 3.25 31.33 -11.60
N CYS A 250 3.78 31.37 -12.83
CA CYS A 250 3.33 30.45 -13.89
C CYS A 250 4.51 29.99 -14.75
N SER A 251 5.13 28.88 -14.36
CA SER A 251 5.85 27.99 -15.28
C SER A 251 5.08 26.67 -15.28
N LEU A 252 4.27 26.49 -16.33
CA LEU A 252 3.54 25.27 -16.61
C LEU A 252 4.54 24.19 -17.06
N GLU A 253 4.59 23.09 -16.31
CA GLU A 253 5.13 21.82 -16.77
C GLU A 253 3.96 20.84 -16.90
N GLU A 254 3.91 20.19 -18.06
CA GLU A 254 2.91 19.21 -18.46
C GLU A 254 2.70 18.12 -17.39
N GLY A 255 1.44 17.84 -17.02
CA GLY A 255 1.07 16.59 -16.33
C GLY A 255 0.81 16.63 -14.82
N LYS A 256 0.57 17.77 -14.17
CA LYS A 256 0.25 17.78 -12.72
C LYS A 256 -1.26 17.67 -12.48
N MET A 257 -1.74 16.46 -12.14
CA MET A 257 -3.06 16.29 -11.53
C MET A 257 -3.06 17.01 -10.18
N ASN A 258 -3.56 18.25 -10.16
CA ASN A 258 -3.50 19.13 -9.00
C ASN A 258 -4.74 18.94 -8.09
N GLU A 259 -4.61 19.28 -6.81
CA GLU A 259 -5.68 19.15 -5.82
C GLU A 259 -6.97 19.91 -6.25
N LYS A 260 -6.83 21.01 -7.00
CA LYS A 260 -7.95 21.79 -7.57
C LYS A 260 -8.73 20.98 -8.62
N PHE A 261 -8.05 20.24 -9.49
CA PHE A 261 -8.63 19.35 -10.50
C PHE A 261 -9.37 18.18 -9.85
N TYR A 262 -8.74 17.51 -8.88
CA TYR A 262 -9.40 16.46 -8.10
C TYR A 262 -10.66 16.98 -7.39
N ARG A 263 -10.58 18.18 -6.79
CA ARG A 263 -11.74 18.82 -6.15
C ARG A 263 -12.84 19.15 -7.17
N LYS A 264 -12.51 19.69 -8.34
CA LYS A 264 -13.49 20.08 -9.38
C LYS A 264 -14.20 18.86 -10.00
N HIS A 265 -13.48 17.77 -10.24
CA HIS A 265 -14.00 16.56 -10.90
C HIS A 265 -14.76 15.62 -9.95
N CYS A 266 -14.40 15.60 -8.66
CA CYS A 266 -14.95 14.63 -7.71
C CYS A 266 -15.99 15.20 -6.71
N TYR A 267 -16.07 16.53 -6.45
CA TYR A 267 -16.99 17.08 -5.43
C TYR A 267 -18.47 17.21 -5.83
N ARG A 268 -18.89 16.82 -7.03
CA ARG A 268 -20.32 16.81 -7.36
C ARG A 268 -20.96 15.60 -6.66
N LYS A 269 -21.85 15.84 -5.67
CA LYS A 269 -22.67 14.81 -5.01
C LYS A 269 -23.27 13.88 -6.08
N ARG A 270 -22.73 12.67 -6.19
CA ARG A 270 -23.17 11.64 -7.14
C ARG A 270 -23.80 10.49 -6.37
N THR A 271 -24.98 10.07 -6.80
CA THR A 271 -25.76 9.00 -6.17
C THR A 271 -25.31 7.59 -6.56
N LYS A 272 -24.34 7.46 -7.48
CA LYS A 272 -23.80 6.19 -7.96
C LYS A 272 -22.27 6.29 -8.03
N CYS A 273 -21.56 5.26 -7.57
CA CYS A 273 -20.12 5.14 -7.74
C CYS A 273 -19.76 5.22 -9.23
N LYS A 274 -19.25 6.36 -9.70
CA LYS A 274 -18.59 6.48 -11.00
C LYS A 274 -17.11 6.25 -10.73
N GLY A 275 -16.61 5.07 -11.08
CA GLY A 275 -15.17 4.78 -10.97
C GLY A 275 -14.39 5.74 -11.85
N ARG A 276 -13.41 6.42 -11.28
CA ARG A 276 -12.50 7.28 -12.06
C ARG A 276 -11.38 6.42 -12.64
N PHE A 277 -10.86 6.83 -13.79
CA PHE A 277 -9.66 6.25 -14.35
C PHE A 277 -8.43 6.74 -13.59
N ALA A 278 -7.68 5.81 -13.00
CA ALA A 278 -6.42 6.08 -12.33
C ALA A 278 -5.28 6.07 -13.36
N LYS A 279 -5.27 7.09 -14.23
CA LYS A 279 -4.29 7.22 -15.31
C LYS A 279 -2.85 7.17 -14.79
N ARG A 280 -2.52 7.97 -13.78
CA ARG A 280 -1.16 8.03 -13.19
C ARG A 280 -0.69 6.70 -12.62
N LEU A 281 -1.58 5.97 -11.94
CA LEU A 281 -1.26 4.63 -11.46
C LEU A 281 -0.98 3.69 -12.64
N SER A 282 -1.84 3.72 -13.67
CA SER A 282 -1.67 2.90 -14.88
C SER A 282 -0.35 3.21 -15.58
N ASP A 283 -0.04 4.49 -15.79
CA ASP A 283 1.19 4.96 -16.40
C ASP A 283 2.42 4.47 -15.61
N ASN A 284 2.42 4.60 -14.27
CA ASN A 284 3.53 4.14 -13.43
C ASN A 284 3.72 2.61 -13.49
N MET A 285 2.63 1.84 -13.43
CA MET A 285 2.68 0.38 -13.53
C MET A 285 3.19 -0.08 -14.89
N GLU A 286 2.85 0.63 -15.97
CA GLU A 286 3.34 0.33 -17.30
C GLU A 286 4.79 0.74 -17.52
N HIS A 287 5.16 1.94 -17.04
CA HIS A 287 6.47 2.52 -17.24
C HIS A 287 7.57 1.72 -16.53
N TYR A 288 7.35 1.35 -15.28
CA TYR A 288 8.37 0.66 -14.47
C TYR A 288 8.33 -0.87 -14.56
N PHE A 289 7.42 -1.43 -15.38
CA PHE A 289 7.20 -2.88 -15.45
C PHE A 289 8.47 -3.66 -15.76
N GLU A 290 9.23 -3.27 -16.77
CA GLU A 290 10.41 -4.03 -17.20
C GLU A 290 11.52 -4.02 -16.14
N GLU A 291 11.60 -2.97 -15.32
CA GLU A 291 12.58 -2.87 -14.24
C GLU A 291 12.24 -3.73 -13.02
N ILE A 292 10.96 -4.00 -12.78
CA ILE A 292 10.49 -4.77 -11.61
C ILE A 292 10.00 -6.18 -11.97
N ARG A 293 9.92 -6.51 -13.26
CA ARG A 293 9.31 -7.75 -13.75
C ARG A 293 9.91 -8.98 -13.08
N ASN A 294 11.24 -9.06 -13.06
CA ASN A 294 11.94 -10.20 -12.51
C ASN A 294 12.30 -9.91 -11.05
N HIS A 295 12.16 -10.91 -10.18
CA HIS A 295 12.68 -10.81 -8.83
C HIS A 295 14.20 -11.00 -8.85
N ASP A 296 14.94 -10.05 -8.27
CA ASP A 296 16.39 -10.14 -8.11
C ASP A 296 16.71 -10.43 -6.63
N PRO A 297 17.01 -11.68 -6.26
CA PRO A 297 17.21 -12.07 -4.88
C PRO A 297 18.51 -11.46 -4.34
N VAL A 298 18.43 -10.72 -3.23
CA VAL A 298 19.62 -10.14 -2.61
C VAL A 298 20.33 -11.21 -1.79
N LYS A 299 21.64 -11.36 -1.97
CA LYS A 299 22.42 -12.32 -1.17
C LYS A 299 22.54 -11.80 0.26
N PRO A 300 22.05 -12.54 1.28
CA PRO A 300 22.21 -12.09 2.66
C PRO A 300 23.68 -12.17 3.06
N ASP A 301 24.19 -11.12 3.70
CA ASP A 301 25.48 -11.17 4.38
C ASP A 301 25.37 -12.14 5.56
N LEU A 302 26.21 -13.19 5.50
CA LEU A 302 26.24 -14.27 6.48
C LEU A 302 26.93 -13.83 7.77
N GLU A 303 26.32 -12.95 8.55
CA GLU A 303 26.67 -12.82 9.97
C GLU A 303 25.80 -13.75 10.81
N LYS A 304 26.45 -14.65 11.56
CA LYS A 304 25.77 -15.54 12.50
C LYS A 304 25.25 -14.71 13.67
N SER A 305 23.94 -14.53 13.78
CA SER A 305 23.33 -14.21 15.06
C SER A 305 23.33 -15.45 15.94
N SER A 306 23.73 -15.29 17.20
CA SER A 306 23.49 -16.28 18.25
C SER A 306 22.13 -15.97 18.87
N ASP A 307 21.20 -16.90 18.75
CA ASP A 307 19.92 -16.85 19.44
C ASP A 307 20.11 -17.22 20.92
N ASP A 308 20.23 -16.18 21.76
CA ASP A 308 20.17 -16.29 23.21
C ASP A 308 18.87 -15.59 23.71
N ASP A 309 17.68 -16.10 23.37
CA ASP A 309 16.51 -15.99 24.26
C ASP A 309 15.42 -17.03 23.92
N ILE A 310 15.07 -17.85 24.92
CA ILE A 310 14.18 -19.02 24.83
C ILE A 310 12.76 -18.61 25.23
N ARG A 311 12.15 -17.67 24.50
CA ARG A 311 10.71 -17.42 24.60
C ARG A 311 10.04 -17.87 23.31
N GLU A 312 9.60 -19.13 23.31
CA GLU A 312 8.88 -19.72 22.18
C GLU A 312 7.41 -19.27 22.21
N TYR A 313 7.06 -18.32 21.35
CA TYR A 313 5.67 -17.92 21.10
C TYR A 313 4.96 -18.98 20.27
N GLN A 314 3.71 -19.27 20.62
CA GLN A 314 2.83 -20.16 19.87
C GLN A 314 2.07 -19.40 18.77
N CYS A 315 1.61 -20.13 17.76
CA CYS A 315 0.73 -19.57 16.74
C CYS A 315 -0.52 -18.97 17.40
N GLY A 316 -0.80 -17.69 17.13
CA GLY A 316 -1.86 -16.92 17.76
C GLY A 316 -1.40 -15.93 18.82
N ASP A 317 -0.18 -16.08 19.34
CA ASP A 317 0.34 -15.18 20.37
C ASP A 317 0.66 -13.78 19.83
N HIS A 318 0.67 -12.81 20.74
CA HIS A 318 1.10 -11.44 20.50
C HIS A 318 2.41 -11.17 21.24
N PRO A 319 3.56 -11.22 20.55
CA PRO A 319 4.83 -10.89 21.17
C PRO A 319 4.84 -9.48 21.74
N ASP A 320 5.48 -9.31 22.90
CA ASP A 320 5.65 -8.00 23.51
C ASP A 320 6.62 -7.12 22.69
N LEU A 321 6.51 -5.80 22.85
CA LEU A 321 7.32 -4.85 22.06
C LEU A 321 8.82 -5.01 22.31
N ASP A 322 9.23 -5.32 23.54
CA ASP A 322 10.65 -5.51 23.85
C ASP A 322 11.20 -6.73 23.09
N PHE A 323 10.43 -7.83 23.05
CA PHE A 323 10.78 -8.99 22.24
C PHE A 323 10.84 -8.65 20.75
N ILE A 324 9.86 -7.93 20.22
CA ILE A 324 9.81 -7.56 18.80
C ILE A 324 11.02 -6.71 18.42
N TYR A 325 11.30 -5.64 19.17
CA TYR A 325 12.42 -4.75 18.86
C TYR A 325 13.77 -5.45 19.01
N ASN A 326 13.90 -6.34 20.00
CA ASN A 326 15.16 -7.02 20.26
C ASN A 326 15.37 -8.25 19.38
N ASN A 327 14.35 -8.90 18.83
CA ASN A 327 14.51 -10.19 18.13
C ASN A 327 13.94 -10.20 16.71
N CYS A 328 12.84 -9.49 16.47
CA CYS A 328 12.14 -9.52 15.19
C CYS A 328 12.55 -8.38 14.25
N MET A 329 13.12 -7.31 14.79
CA MET A 329 13.60 -6.15 14.03
C MET A 329 15.12 -6.08 13.93
N LYS A 330 15.83 -7.13 14.37
CA LYS A 330 17.30 -7.24 14.23
C LYS A 330 17.66 -7.18 12.74
N ARG A 331 18.50 -6.21 12.40
CA ARG A 331 18.89 -5.88 11.01
C ARG A 331 19.52 -7.07 10.31
N SER A 332 19.06 -7.36 9.09
CA SER A 332 19.97 -7.78 8.02
C SER A 332 20.67 -6.53 7.49
N THR A 333 22.00 -6.52 7.51
CA THR A 333 22.80 -5.55 6.75
C THR A 333 22.68 -5.88 5.27
N TYR A 334 21.54 -5.60 4.65
CA TYR A 334 21.37 -5.82 3.22
C TYR A 334 22.10 -4.74 2.42
N GLU A 335 23.15 -5.13 1.69
CA GLU A 335 23.73 -4.33 0.60
C GLU A 335 22.75 -4.21 -0.59
N SER A 336 22.92 -3.09 -1.32
CA SER A 336 22.12 -2.53 -2.42
C SER A 336 20.92 -3.33 -2.93
N ARG A 337 19.72 -2.88 -2.53
CA ARG A 337 18.48 -3.12 -3.27
C ARG A 337 18.61 -2.63 -4.71
N ASN A 338 18.18 -3.42 -5.68
CA ASN A 338 17.90 -2.93 -7.03
C ASN A 338 16.54 -2.21 -7.02
N TYR A 339 16.54 -0.97 -6.52
CA TYR A 339 15.38 -0.08 -6.64
C TYR A 339 15.54 0.85 -7.83
N ARG A 340 14.40 1.30 -8.36
CA ARG A 340 14.33 2.44 -9.27
C ARG A 340 13.67 3.60 -8.58
N GLU A 341 14.23 4.78 -8.76
CA GLU A 341 13.58 6.00 -8.28
C GLU A 341 12.41 6.34 -9.21
N VAL A 342 11.26 6.66 -8.61
CA VAL A 342 10.07 7.10 -9.33
C VAL A 342 10.24 8.57 -9.66
N GLU A 343 10.45 8.88 -10.94
CA GLU A 343 10.83 10.22 -11.41
C GLU A 343 9.82 11.29 -10.99
N SER A 344 8.53 10.96 -11.07
CA SER A 344 7.45 11.89 -10.71
C SER A 344 7.03 11.82 -9.23
N GLY A 345 7.66 10.95 -8.44
CA GLY A 345 7.16 10.57 -7.11
C GLY A 345 5.76 9.97 -7.13
N ILE A 346 5.21 9.71 -5.95
CA ILE A 346 3.86 9.14 -5.77
C ILE A 346 2.99 10.01 -4.87
N SER A 347 1.68 9.92 -5.05
CA SER A 347 0.70 10.63 -4.22
C SER A 347 -0.50 9.74 -3.96
N PRO A 348 -1.19 9.86 -2.80
CA PRO A 348 -2.49 9.22 -2.60
C PRO A 348 -3.50 9.54 -3.71
N LEU A 349 -3.39 10.72 -4.34
CA LEU A 349 -4.22 11.09 -5.49
C LEU A 349 -4.10 10.12 -6.68
N ASP A 350 -3.02 9.35 -6.78
CA ASP A 350 -2.86 8.35 -7.83
C ASP A 350 -3.93 7.25 -7.72
N VAL A 351 -4.47 7.00 -6.52
CA VAL A 351 -5.43 5.90 -6.26
C VAL A 351 -6.71 6.30 -5.53
N LEU A 352 -6.77 7.44 -4.82
CA LEU A 352 -7.97 7.82 -4.06
C LEU A 352 -9.22 7.93 -4.95
N PRO A 353 -10.36 7.30 -4.61
CA PRO A 353 -11.59 7.40 -5.39
C PRO A 353 -12.26 8.78 -5.22
N CYS A 354 -13.03 9.21 -6.22
CA CYS A 354 -13.75 10.48 -6.15
C CYS A 354 -14.72 10.55 -4.96
N ASP A 355 -15.50 9.48 -4.76
CA ASP A 355 -16.33 9.31 -3.58
C ASP A 355 -15.50 8.63 -2.50
N GLN A 356 -15.23 9.39 -1.43
CA GLN A 356 -14.43 8.97 -0.30
C GLN A 356 -15.28 8.38 0.82
N SER A 357 -16.52 7.98 0.56
CA SER A 357 -17.27 7.19 1.52
C SER A 357 -16.60 5.84 1.76
N PHE A 358 -16.57 5.40 3.01
CA PHE A 358 -15.73 4.31 3.46
C PHE A 358 -16.38 3.45 4.55
N TYR A 359 -15.84 2.26 4.70
CA TYR A 359 -15.96 1.40 5.87
C TYR A 359 -14.69 1.52 6.70
N THR A 360 -14.79 1.32 8.01
CA THR A 360 -13.63 1.34 8.90
C THR A 360 -13.74 0.32 10.01
N TYR A 361 -12.62 -0.33 10.32
CA TYR A 361 -12.50 -1.30 11.40
C TYR A 361 -11.04 -1.39 11.87
N ALA A 362 -10.83 -1.84 13.11
CA ALA A 362 -9.49 -2.15 13.60
C ALA A 362 -9.11 -3.58 13.20
N GLY A 363 -7.96 -3.74 12.55
CA GLY A 363 -7.51 -5.02 11.98
C GLY A 363 -6.00 -5.22 12.07
N SER A 364 -5.45 -5.98 11.13
CA SER A 364 -4.03 -6.33 11.06
C SER A 364 -3.38 -5.96 9.72
N LEU A 365 -2.06 -6.11 9.67
CA LEU A 365 -1.35 -6.31 8.40
C LEU A 365 -1.84 -7.60 7.74
N THR A 366 -1.90 -7.62 6.40
CA THR A 366 -2.36 -8.78 5.61
C THR A 366 -1.20 -9.67 5.13
N THR A 367 0.03 -9.32 5.50
CA THR A 367 1.23 -10.13 5.31
C THR A 367 2.00 -10.26 6.62
N PRO A 368 2.88 -11.27 6.79
CA PRO A 368 3.67 -11.42 7.99
C PRO A 368 4.49 -10.14 8.31
N PRO A 369 4.60 -9.74 9.59
CA PRO A 369 4.22 -10.46 10.81
C PRO A 369 2.73 -10.42 11.22
N CYS A 370 1.84 -9.89 10.39
CA CYS A 370 0.40 -9.80 10.66
C CYS A 370 0.02 -9.05 11.95
N TYR A 371 0.81 -8.06 12.34
CA TYR A 371 0.54 -7.25 13.54
C TYR A 371 -0.86 -6.64 13.49
N GLU A 372 -1.61 -6.79 14.58
CA GLU A 372 -2.96 -6.26 14.77
C GLU A 372 -2.93 -4.79 15.20
N THR A 373 -2.35 -3.94 14.35
CA THR A 373 -2.01 -2.55 14.67
C THR A 373 -2.68 -1.54 13.74
N VAL A 374 -3.44 -2.04 12.76
CA VAL A 374 -3.95 -1.27 11.63
C VAL A 374 -5.37 -0.75 11.90
N GLN A 375 -5.59 0.54 11.64
CA GLN A 375 -6.94 1.05 11.36
C GLN A 375 -7.17 0.97 9.85
N TRP A 376 -8.12 0.15 9.44
CA TRP A 376 -8.52 0.05 8.04
C TRP A 376 -9.54 1.14 7.69
N ILE A 377 -9.35 1.75 6.52
CA ILE A 377 -10.35 2.55 5.82
C ILE A 377 -10.52 1.94 4.44
N VAL A 378 -11.63 1.24 4.21
CA VAL A 378 -11.92 0.60 2.91
C VAL A 378 -12.93 1.46 2.17
N PHE A 379 -12.54 2.07 1.07
CA PHE A 379 -13.43 2.92 0.28
C PHE A 379 -14.51 2.10 -0.41
N LYS A 380 -15.72 2.66 -0.50
CA LYS A 380 -16.89 1.99 -1.09
C LYS A 380 -16.83 1.97 -2.62
N CYS A 381 -16.31 3.02 -3.23
CA CYS A 381 -16.27 3.15 -4.68
C CYS A 381 -14.92 2.72 -5.25
N PRO A 382 -14.92 1.90 -6.31
CA PRO A 382 -13.68 1.47 -6.95
C PRO A 382 -13.12 2.56 -7.87
N ILE A 383 -11.84 2.43 -8.23
CA ILE A 383 -11.21 3.10 -9.37
C ILE A 383 -11.02 2.11 -10.52
N THR A 384 -10.63 2.58 -11.70
CA THR A 384 -10.24 1.74 -12.84
C THR A 384 -8.78 1.97 -13.23
N VAL A 385 -8.11 0.93 -13.72
CA VAL A 385 -6.77 1.04 -14.35
C VAL A 385 -6.80 0.46 -15.76
N SER A 386 -5.76 0.75 -16.55
CA SER A 386 -5.65 0.22 -17.91
C SER A 386 -5.50 -1.30 -17.88
N LYS A 387 -6.02 -1.96 -18.91
CA LYS A 387 -5.86 -3.41 -19.10
C LYS A 387 -4.40 -3.82 -19.26
N LYS A 388 -3.58 -2.93 -19.84
CA LYS A 388 -2.15 -3.13 -19.99
C LYS A 388 -1.42 -3.08 -18.64
N ALA A 389 -1.72 -2.11 -17.77
CA ALA A 389 -1.18 -2.06 -16.42
C ALA A 389 -1.52 -3.32 -15.62
N TYR A 390 -2.79 -3.76 -15.66
CA TYR A 390 -3.22 -5.00 -15.02
C TYR A 390 -2.42 -6.22 -15.51
N ARG A 391 -2.31 -6.39 -16.84
CA ARG A 391 -1.55 -7.49 -17.46
C ARG A 391 -0.05 -7.46 -17.16
N ASN A 392 0.54 -6.27 -17.08
CA ASN A 392 1.93 -6.13 -16.70
C ASN A 392 2.14 -6.63 -15.26
N LEU A 393 1.29 -6.22 -14.32
CA LEU A 393 1.38 -6.70 -12.93
C LEU A 393 1.22 -8.23 -12.83
N GLN A 394 0.33 -8.83 -13.64
CA GLN A 394 0.17 -10.29 -13.72
C GLN A 394 1.45 -11.05 -14.11
N LEU A 395 2.37 -10.40 -14.82
CA LEU A 395 3.61 -11.00 -15.33
C LEU A 395 4.84 -10.70 -14.46
N VAL A 396 4.68 -9.94 -13.38
CA VAL A 396 5.73 -9.78 -12.37
C VAL A 396 5.97 -11.12 -11.69
N GLN A 397 7.23 -11.43 -11.36
CA GLN A 397 7.60 -12.66 -10.67
C GLN A 397 7.65 -12.47 -9.15
N ASP A 398 7.21 -13.49 -8.41
CA ASP A 398 7.45 -13.59 -6.97
C ASP A 398 8.86 -14.14 -6.66
N SER A 399 9.13 -14.38 -5.38
CA SER A 399 10.39 -14.93 -4.87
C SER A 399 10.65 -16.39 -5.26
N ASN A 400 9.66 -17.09 -5.81
CA ASN A 400 9.79 -18.41 -6.42
C ASN A 400 9.98 -18.35 -7.94
N GLU A 401 10.13 -17.14 -8.51
CA GLU A 401 10.18 -16.89 -9.95
C GLU A 401 8.84 -17.17 -10.67
N ASP A 402 7.77 -17.39 -9.91
CA ASP A 402 6.43 -17.63 -10.45
C ASP A 402 5.75 -16.30 -10.78
N GLU A 403 5.10 -16.22 -11.94
CA GLU A 403 4.32 -15.03 -12.31
C GLU A 403 3.14 -14.84 -11.35
N LEU A 404 2.88 -13.59 -10.93
CA LEU A 404 1.84 -13.26 -9.95
C LEU A 404 0.44 -13.76 -10.35
N LYS A 405 0.15 -13.90 -11.64
CA LYS A 405 -1.12 -14.47 -12.12
C LYS A 405 -1.35 -15.93 -11.70
N LEU A 406 -0.32 -16.68 -11.31
CA LEU A 406 -0.49 -18.09 -10.95
C LEU A 406 -1.18 -18.26 -9.60
N LEU A 407 -0.76 -17.48 -8.60
CA LEU A 407 -1.24 -17.60 -7.22
C LEU A 407 -2.02 -16.37 -6.75
N GLY A 408 -1.83 -15.22 -7.41
CA GLY A 408 -2.23 -13.92 -6.91
C GLY A 408 -1.33 -13.46 -5.76
N VAL A 409 -1.61 -12.25 -5.29
CA VAL A 409 -0.98 -11.62 -4.13
C VAL A 409 -2.09 -11.26 -3.15
N LYS A 410 -2.73 -12.26 -2.56
CA LYS A 410 -3.76 -12.03 -1.55
C LYS A 410 -3.74 -13.07 -0.44
N ARG A 411 -3.99 -12.62 0.78
CA ARG A 411 -4.39 -13.44 1.91
C ARG A 411 -5.87 -13.79 1.78
N HIS A 412 -6.24 -14.94 2.31
CA HIS A 412 -7.66 -15.33 2.42
C HIS A 412 -8.39 -14.46 3.46
N ILE A 413 -9.71 -14.36 3.31
CA ILE A 413 -10.59 -13.70 4.28
C ILE A 413 -10.46 -14.37 5.65
N MET A 414 -10.19 -13.58 6.67
CA MET A 414 -10.04 -14.04 8.04
C MET A 414 -11.42 -14.15 8.70
N THR A 415 -11.92 -15.38 8.82
CA THR A 415 -13.29 -15.68 9.30
C THR A 415 -13.37 -16.02 10.78
N ASN A 416 -12.25 -16.38 11.42
CA ASN A 416 -12.21 -16.78 12.83
C ASN A 416 -12.18 -15.60 13.81
N ASN A 417 -12.21 -14.37 13.31
CA ASN A 417 -12.10 -13.18 14.14
C ASN A 417 -13.24 -13.07 15.17
N THR A 418 -12.89 -12.77 16.41
CA THR A 418 -13.82 -12.62 17.53
C THR A 418 -14.21 -11.15 17.73
N GLY A 419 -15.32 -10.74 17.11
CA GLY A 419 -15.97 -9.47 17.44
C GLY A 419 -15.40 -8.23 16.77
N ILE A 420 -14.94 -8.33 15.51
CA ILE A 420 -14.67 -7.14 14.69
C ILE A 420 -15.97 -6.37 14.46
N GLN A 421 -15.98 -5.10 14.86
CA GLN A 421 -17.04 -4.17 14.52
C GLN A 421 -16.63 -3.34 13.32
N VAL A 422 -17.47 -3.34 12.29
CA VAL A 422 -17.27 -2.54 11.09
C VAL A 422 -18.22 -1.35 11.12
N TYR A 423 -17.65 -0.17 10.99
CA TYR A 423 -18.38 1.08 10.90
C TYR A 423 -18.41 1.57 9.46
N ARG A 424 -19.38 2.40 9.11
CA ARG A 424 -19.42 3.15 7.86
C ARG A 424 -19.62 4.62 8.13
N ASN A 425 -18.95 5.46 7.36
CA ASN A 425 -19.23 6.89 7.40
C ASN A 425 -20.65 7.14 6.89
N HIS A 426 -21.38 7.98 7.63
CA HIS A 426 -22.69 8.48 7.26
C HIS A 426 -22.59 10.00 7.13
N GLU A 427 -22.53 10.50 5.88
CA GLU A 427 -22.71 11.93 5.64
C GLU A 427 -24.20 12.27 5.87
N ASN A 428 -24.46 13.25 6.74
CA ASN A 428 -25.82 13.79 6.95
C ASN A 428 -26.26 14.70 5.80
#